data_AF-A0A1F5MHJ3-F1
#
_entry.id   AF-A0A1F5MHJ3-F1
#
_cell.length_a   1.000
_cell.length_b   1.000
_cell.length_c   1.000
_cell.angle_alpha   90.00
_cell.angle_beta   90.00
_cell.angle_gamma   90.00
#
_symmetry.space_group_name_H-M   'P 1'
#
loop_
_entity.id
_entity.type
_entity.pdbx_description
1 polymer ?
#
loop_
_entity_poly.entity_id
_entity_poly.type
_entity_poly.pdbx_seq_one_letter_code
_entity_poly.pdbx_strand_id
1 'polypeptide(L)'
;MKYAVKVILLVIIFVFVSNSSLVYGQEDINLPSVYIQPSMTYYPVKRLFEKFMEKLQFTNETKEKYYEDLVQTRLAELKYVVDKDYLDQVERSTQRVSYQVGVVTDYVIFKKINNKKQNLADLFKEDKIILEKLRDKYPANSSYWMLVQHVINSIDINLQKI
;
A
#
# COMPACT_ATOMS: atom_id res chain seq x y z
N MET A 1 -36.40 -19.13 -19.26
CA MET A 1 -35.64 -17.89 -18.95
C MET A 1 -35.73 -17.42 -17.50
N LYS A 2 -36.91 -17.30 -16.88
CA LYS A 2 -37.06 -16.75 -15.51
C LYS A 2 -36.25 -17.48 -14.42
N TYR A 3 -36.08 -18.80 -14.54
CA TYR A 3 -35.32 -19.60 -13.57
C TYR A 3 -33.80 -19.51 -13.76
N ALA A 4 -33.32 -19.39 -15.00
CA ALA A 4 -31.89 -19.26 -15.29
C ALA A 4 -31.30 -17.95 -14.72
N VAL A 5 -32.05 -16.85 -14.82
CA VAL A 5 -31.66 -15.56 -14.23
C VAL A 5 -31.56 -15.65 -12.70
N LYS A 6 -32.51 -16.34 -12.05
CA LYS A 6 -32.47 -16.54 -10.59
C LYS A 6 -31.27 -17.39 -10.15
N VAL A 7 -30.93 -18.44 -10.90
CA VAL A 7 -29.76 -19.29 -10.59
C VAL A 7 -28.45 -18.51 -10.73
N ILE A 8 -28.30 -17.72 -11.80
CA ILE A 8 -27.13 -16.86 -12.00
C ILE A 8 -26.97 -15.86 -10.84
N LEU A 9 -28.06 -15.24 -10.42
CA LEU A 9 -28.07 -14.26 -9.33
C LEU A 9 -27.71 -14.91 -7.98
N LEU A 10 -28.15 -16.15 -7.75
CA LEU A 10 -27.84 -16.92 -6.54
C LEU A 10 -26.36 -17.35 -6.50
N VAL A 11 -25.78 -17.72 -7.65
CA VAL A 11 -24.34 -18.02 -7.76
C VAL A 11 -23.50 -16.77 -7.51
N ILE A 12 -23.90 -15.60 -8.03
CA ILE A 12 -23.20 -14.33 -7.78
C ILE A 12 -23.21 -13.98 -6.28
N ILE A 13 -24.35 -14.14 -5.60
CA ILE A 13 -24.46 -13.91 -4.15
C ILE A 13 -23.59 -14.91 -3.38
N PHE A 14 -23.58 -16.19 -3.77
CA PHE A 14 -22.79 -17.21 -3.11
C PHE A 14 -21.28 -16.95 -3.21
N VAL A 15 -20.79 -16.52 -4.39
CA VAL A 15 -19.38 -16.12 -4.60
C VAL A 15 -19.02 -14.88 -3.79
N PHE A 16 -19.95 -13.94 -3.61
CA PHE A 16 -19.72 -12.75 -2.77
C PHE A 16 -19.67 -13.09 -1.27
N VAL A 17 -20.52 -14.01 -0.79
CA VAL A 17 -20.58 -14.38 0.63
C VAL A 17 -19.41 -15.29 1.03
N SER A 18 -18.97 -16.20 0.15
CA SER A 18 -17.88 -17.16 0.46
C SER A 18 -16.49 -16.52 0.61
N ASN A 19 -16.33 -15.25 0.22
CA ASN A 19 -15.08 -14.51 0.40
C ASN A 19 -15.01 -13.69 1.70
N SER A 20 -15.99 -13.88 2.60
CA SER A 20 -16.02 -13.20 3.91
C SER A 20 -15.22 -14.00 4.95
N SER A 21 -13.90 -14.09 4.80
CA SER A 21 -13.04 -14.55 5.90
C SER A 21 -13.06 -13.50 7.01
N LEU A 22 -13.77 -13.77 8.11
CA LEU A 22 -13.66 -13.03 9.36
C LEU A 22 -12.26 -13.31 9.95
N VAL A 23 -11.40 -12.28 9.94
CA VAL A 23 -10.09 -12.33 10.59
C VAL A 23 -10.23 -11.74 11.99
N TYR A 24 -9.92 -12.54 13.01
CA TYR A 24 -9.88 -12.14 14.42
C TYR A 24 -8.58 -11.37 14.73
N GLY A 25 -8.71 -10.40 15.64
CA GLY A 25 -7.80 -9.28 15.82
C GLY A 25 -6.37 -9.62 16.28
N GLN A 26 -5.42 -8.96 15.63
CA GLN A 26 -4.05 -8.80 16.07
C GLN A 26 -3.73 -7.32 15.93
N GLU A 27 -3.78 -6.59 17.05
CA GLU A 27 -3.38 -5.17 17.22
C GLU A 27 -3.35 -4.41 15.89
N ASP A 28 -4.54 -4.09 15.38
CA ASP A 28 -4.76 -3.85 13.95
C ASP A 28 -3.89 -2.70 13.46
N ILE A 29 -2.90 -3.05 12.63
CA ILE A 29 -2.16 -2.09 11.82
C ILE A 29 -3.21 -1.37 10.96
N ASN A 30 -3.50 -0.11 11.29
CA ASN A 30 -4.58 0.67 10.68
C ASN A 30 -4.17 1.13 9.28
N LEU A 31 -4.19 0.20 8.33
CA LEU A 31 -3.93 0.44 6.93
C LEU A 31 -5.22 0.37 6.12
N PRO A 32 -5.30 1.10 4.99
CA PRO A 32 -6.47 1.01 4.12
C PRO A 32 -6.68 -0.41 3.61
N SER A 33 -7.95 -0.82 3.49
CA SER A 33 -8.30 -2.08 2.84
C SER A 33 -7.92 -2.03 1.36
N VAL A 34 -7.17 -3.03 0.90
CA VAL A 34 -6.75 -3.16 -0.50
C VAL A 34 -7.43 -4.37 -1.14
N TYR A 35 -8.36 -4.08 -2.06
CA TYR A 35 -9.13 -5.11 -2.79
C TYR A 35 -8.40 -5.68 -4.00
N ILE A 36 -7.46 -4.93 -4.58
CA ILE A 36 -6.69 -5.33 -5.77
C ILE A 36 -5.22 -5.46 -5.38
N GLN A 37 -4.74 -6.70 -5.34
CA GLN A 37 -3.45 -7.09 -4.80
C GLN A 37 -2.45 -7.46 -5.90
N PRO A 38 -1.13 -7.39 -5.64
CA PRO A 38 -0.10 -7.65 -6.64
C PRO A 38 -0.18 -9.02 -7.32
N SER A 39 -0.69 -10.04 -6.63
CA SER A 39 -0.86 -11.39 -7.16
C SER A 39 -2.07 -11.56 -8.08
N MET A 40 -2.92 -10.54 -8.25
CA MET A 40 -4.14 -10.62 -9.06
C MET A 40 -3.88 -10.25 -10.53
N THR A 41 -4.56 -10.92 -11.45
CA THR A 41 -4.39 -10.73 -12.91
C THR A 41 -4.72 -9.32 -13.41
N TYR A 42 -5.64 -8.63 -12.75
CA TYR A 42 -6.06 -7.26 -13.09
C TYR A 42 -5.26 -6.17 -12.35
N TYR A 43 -4.22 -6.54 -11.59
CA TYR A 43 -3.34 -5.58 -10.93
C TYR A 43 -2.70 -4.54 -11.89
N PRO A 44 -2.26 -4.90 -13.11
CA PRO A 44 -1.75 -3.91 -14.07
C PRO A 44 -2.80 -2.84 -14.45
N VAL A 45 -4.07 -3.21 -14.52
CA VAL A 45 -5.17 -2.28 -14.84
C VAL A 45 -5.35 -1.26 -13.73
N LYS A 46 -5.31 -1.69 -12.46
CA LYS A 46 -5.30 -0.80 -11.28
C LYS A 46 -4.18 0.24 -11.40
N ARG A 47 -2.97 -0.19 -11.76
CA ARG A 47 -1.80 0.71 -11.88
C ARG A 47 -1.96 1.73 -13.01
N LEU A 48 -2.57 1.35 -14.13
CA LEU A 48 -2.89 2.29 -15.21
C LEU A 48 -3.93 3.32 -14.75
N PHE A 49 -4.96 2.87 -14.05
CA PHE A 49 -5.98 3.75 -13.49
C PHE A 49 -5.38 4.75 -12.49
N GLU A 50 -4.50 4.32 -11.58
CA GLU A 50 -3.80 5.20 -10.64
C GLU A 50 -2.96 6.28 -11.35
N LYS A 51 -2.25 5.93 -12.42
CA LYS A 51 -1.50 6.94 -13.21
C LYS A 51 -2.42 7.96 -13.88
N PHE A 52 -3.60 7.53 -14.29
CA PHE A 52 -4.62 8.43 -14.85
C PHE A 52 -5.17 9.36 -13.75
N MET A 53 -5.53 8.80 -12.59
CA MET A 53 -6.04 9.57 -11.45
C MET A 53 -5.03 10.58 -10.91
N GLU A 54 -3.74 10.27 -10.96
CA GLU A 54 -2.67 11.22 -10.60
C GLU A 54 -2.71 12.50 -11.44
N LYS A 55 -3.01 12.37 -12.74
CA LYS A 55 -3.09 13.51 -13.66
C LYS A 55 -4.34 14.37 -13.44
N LEU A 56 -5.37 13.80 -12.82
CA LEU A 56 -6.61 14.51 -12.50
C LEU A 56 -6.54 15.29 -11.18
N GLN A 57 -5.46 15.15 -10.41
CA GLN A 57 -5.26 15.95 -9.20
C GLN A 57 -4.72 17.34 -9.56
N PHE A 58 -5.61 18.33 -9.64
CA PHE A 58 -5.27 19.68 -10.11
C PHE A 58 -4.71 20.62 -9.04
N THR A 59 -5.09 20.44 -7.77
CA THR A 59 -4.63 21.30 -6.67
C THR A 59 -3.46 20.68 -5.92
N ASN A 60 -2.64 21.50 -5.26
CA ASN A 60 -1.50 20.99 -4.50
C ASN A 60 -1.95 20.09 -3.33
N GLU A 61 -3.00 20.48 -2.63
CA GLU A 61 -3.56 19.72 -1.50
C GLU A 61 -4.12 18.37 -1.93
N THR A 62 -4.94 18.34 -2.99
CA THR A 62 -5.50 17.07 -3.50
C THR A 62 -4.41 16.14 -4.01
N LYS A 63 -3.34 16.70 -4.59
CA LYS A 63 -2.25 15.93 -5.17
C LYS A 63 -1.27 15.39 -4.12
N GLU A 64 -0.96 16.18 -3.10
CA GLU A 64 -0.24 15.74 -1.90
C GLU A 64 -0.99 14.58 -1.24
N LYS A 65 -2.27 14.78 -0.89
CA LYS A 65 -3.10 13.75 -0.27
C LYS A 65 -3.16 12.48 -1.11
N TYR A 66 -3.28 12.61 -2.43
CA TYR A 66 -3.25 11.47 -3.33
C TYR A 66 -1.92 10.69 -3.26
N TYR A 67 -0.79 11.39 -3.14
CA TYR A 67 0.50 10.71 -2.96
C TYR A 67 0.65 10.07 -1.57
N GLU A 68 0.13 10.68 -0.50
CA GLU A 68 0.05 10.06 0.83
C GLU A 68 -0.80 8.79 0.79
N ASP A 69 -2.00 8.85 0.19
CA ASP A 69 -2.90 7.71 0.01
C ASP A 69 -2.22 6.59 -0.80
N LEU A 70 -1.38 6.94 -1.78
CA LEU A 70 -0.61 5.97 -2.56
C LEU A 70 0.47 5.29 -1.72
N VAL A 71 1.16 6.00 -0.83
CA VAL A 71 2.13 5.40 0.13
C VAL A 71 1.41 4.37 1.00
N GLN A 72 0.31 4.77 1.62
CA GLN A 72 -0.51 3.90 2.47
C GLN A 72 -1.03 2.68 1.72
N THR A 73 -1.48 2.87 0.47
CA THR A 73 -1.90 1.78 -0.41
C THR A 73 -0.75 0.81 -0.70
N ARG A 74 0.47 1.30 -0.98
CA ARG A 74 1.63 0.42 -1.22
C ARG A 74 2.02 -0.34 0.03
N LEU A 75 1.96 0.30 1.20
CA LEU A 75 2.28 -0.35 2.47
C LEU A 75 1.28 -1.46 2.79
N ALA A 76 -0.01 -1.23 2.53
CA ALA A 76 -1.05 -2.25 2.63
C ALA A 76 -0.86 -3.42 1.65
N GLU A 77 -0.46 -3.15 0.40
CA GLU A 77 -0.09 -4.19 -0.57
C GLU A 77 1.12 -5.02 -0.08
N LEU A 78 2.14 -4.36 0.48
CA LEU A 78 3.31 -5.04 1.04
C LEU A 78 2.91 -5.90 2.24
N LYS A 79 2.12 -5.37 3.17
CA LYS A 79 1.57 -6.14 4.30
C LYS A 79 0.85 -7.39 3.82
N TYR A 80 -0.03 -7.26 2.83
CA TYR A 80 -0.75 -8.40 2.26
C TYR A 80 0.21 -9.45 1.68
N VAL A 81 1.23 -9.01 0.93
CA VAL A 81 2.25 -9.90 0.35
C VAL A 81 3.04 -10.63 1.43
N VAL A 82 3.44 -9.95 2.50
CA VAL A 82 4.16 -10.56 3.63
C VAL A 82 3.26 -11.52 4.41
N ASP A 83 2.01 -11.13 4.69
CA ASP A 83 1.05 -11.94 5.45
C ASP A 83 0.62 -13.21 4.71
N LYS A 84 0.62 -13.18 3.37
CA LYS A 84 0.29 -14.33 2.52
C LYS A 84 1.50 -15.12 2.04
N ASP A 85 2.71 -14.74 2.47
CA ASP A 85 3.97 -15.37 2.10
C ASP A 85 4.21 -15.43 0.57
N TYR A 86 3.78 -14.39 -0.15
CA TYR A 86 4.01 -14.25 -1.60
C TYR A 86 5.42 -13.73 -1.88
N LEU A 87 6.41 -14.59 -1.61
CA LEU A 87 7.85 -14.27 -1.68
C LEU A 87 8.29 -13.70 -3.03
N ASP A 88 7.67 -14.13 -4.13
CA ASP A 88 7.92 -13.65 -5.50
C ASP A 88 7.49 -12.18 -5.71
N GLN A 89 6.63 -11.65 -4.84
CA GLN A 89 6.10 -10.29 -4.90
C GLN A 89 6.76 -9.33 -3.91
N VAL A 90 7.56 -9.82 -2.94
CA VAL A 90 8.12 -9.00 -1.86
C VAL A 90 8.99 -7.88 -2.41
N GLU A 91 9.98 -8.21 -3.25
CA GLU A 91 10.91 -7.22 -3.83
C GLU A 91 10.17 -6.12 -4.60
N ARG A 92 9.23 -6.50 -5.46
CA ARG A 92 8.47 -5.52 -6.23
C ARG A 92 7.60 -4.65 -5.33
N SER A 93 7.09 -5.19 -4.23
CA SER A 93 6.23 -4.47 -3.28
C SER A 93 7.04 -3.49 -2.44
N THR A 94 8.21 -3.89 -1.94
CA THR A 94 9.12 -3.00 -1.21
C THR A 94 9.62 -1.85 -2.08
N GLN A 95 10.04 -2.13 -3.32
CA GLN A 95 10.43 -1.10 -4.29
C GLN A 95 9.31 -0.07 -4.54
N ARG A 96 8.05 -0.52 -4.60
CA ARG A 96 6.90 0.38 -4.79
C ARG A 96 6.68 1.30 -3.59
N VAL A 97 6.82 0.79 -2.36
CA VAL A 97 6.71 1.63 -1.16
C VAL A 97 7.81 2.69 -1.19
N SER A 98 9.07 2.29 -1.34
CA SER A 98 10.21 3.22 -1.35
C SER A 98 10.07 4.29 -2.44
N TYR A 99 9.62 3.91 -3.64
CA TYR A 99 9.35 4.84 -4.72
C TYR A 99 8.30 5.90 -4.31
N GLN A 100 7.16 5.48 -3.75
CA GLN A 100 6.10 6.44 -3.39
C GLN A 100 6.47 7.32 -2.20
N VAL A 101 7.23 6.80 -1.24
CA VAL A 101 7.83 7.60 -0.15
C VAL A 101 8.69 8.72 -0.73
N GLY A 102 9.52 8.41 -1.73
CA GLY A 102 10.31 9.42 -2.44
C GLY A 102 9.44 10.45 -3.18
N VAL A 103 8.45 9.99 -3.94
CA VAL A 103 7.55 10.86 -4.73
C VAL A 103 6.83 11.87 -3.86
N VAL A 104 6.20 11.44 -2.75
CA VAL A 104 5.47 12.36 -1.87
C VAL A 104 6.42 13.36 -1.19
N THR A 105 7.60 12.90 -0.78
CA THR A 105 8.62 13.74 -0.14
C THR A 105 9.12 14.83 -1.08
N ASP A 106 9.54 14.44 -2.29
CA ASP A 106 10.06 15.35 -3.29
C ASP A 106 8.95 16.33 -3.72
N TYR A 107 7.69 15.90 -3.78
CA TYR A 107 6.54 16.76 -4.08
C TYR A 107 6.34 17.85 -3.00
N VAL A 108 6.29 17.47 -1.72
CA VAL A 108 6.10 18.41 -0.59
C VAL A 108 7.23 19.43 -0.52
N ILE A 109 8.48 18.99 -0.70
CA ILE A 109 9.66 19.85 -0.69
C ILE A 109 9.64 20.81 -1.88
N PHE A 110 9.44 20.29 -3.10
CA PHE A 110 9.44 21.09 -4.32
C PHE A 110 8.34 22.14 -4.34
N LYS A 111 7.13 21.79 -3.86
CA LYS A 111 6.00 22.71 -3.77
C LYS A 111 6.02 23.62 -2.55
N LYS A 112 7.02 23.49 -1.67
CA LYS A 112 7.21 24.31 -0.46
C LYS A 112 5.98 24.30 0.47
N ILE A 113 5.34 23.15 0.60
CA ILE A 113 4.12 22.97 1.42
C ILE A 113 4.53 22.77 2.89
N ASN A 114 5.09 23.82 3.51
CA ASN A 114 5.77 23.72 4.80
C ASN A 114 4.86 23.27 5.96
N ASN A 115 3.57 23.61 5.91
CA ASN A 115 2.58 23.20 6.90
C ASN A 115 2.26 21.69 6.87
N LYS A 116 2.72 20.96 5.86
CA LYS A 116 2.46 19.53 5.69
C LYS A 116 3.67 18.63 5.94
N LYS A 117 4.86 19.23 6.04
CA LYS A 117 6.11 18.54 6.38
C LYS A 117 5.98 17.73 7.67
N GLN A 118 5.43 18.34 8.72
CA GLN A 118 5.27 17.67 10.01
C GLN A 118 4.31 16.47 9.91
N ASN A 119 3.16 16.64 9.25
CA ASN A 119 2.19 15.57 9.07
C ASN A 119 2.79 14.39 8.29
N LEU A 120 3.52 14.67 7.22
CA LEU A 120 4.20 13.65 6.44
C LEU A 120 5.30 12.93 7.25
N ALA A 121 6.04 13.69 8.07
CA ALA A 121 7.05 13.10 8.95
C ALA A 121 6.42 12.19 10.01
N ASP A 122 5.26 12.55 10.55
CA ASP A 122 4.56 11.72 11.53
C ASP A 122 3.97 10.45 10.88
N LEU A 123 3.39 10.58 9.67
CA LEU A 123 2.98 9.43 8.86
C LEU A 123 4.13 8.44 8.63
N PHE A 124 5.30 8.95 8.25
CA PHE A 124 6.49 8.13 8.03
C PHE A 124 6.99 7.42 9.29
N LYS A 125 6.87 8.04 10.47
CA LYS A 125 7.21 7.38 11.73
C LYS A 125 6.24 6.23 12.03
N GLU A 126 4.95 6.42 11.77
CA GLU A 126 3.94 5.37 11.90
C GLU A 126 4.22 4.20 10.92
N ASP A 127 4.51 4.52 9.67
CA ASP A 127 4.84 3.55 8.63
C ASP A 127 6.09 2.72 8.99
N LYS A 128 7.10 3.33 9.63
CA LYS A 128 8.28 2.59 10.11
C LYS A 128 7.93 1.53 11.13
N ILE A 129 7.07 1.84 12.11
CA ILE A 129 6.64 0.87 13.14
C ILE A 129 5.96 -0.33 12.46
N ILE A 130 5.14 -0.07 11.44
CA ILE A 130 4.50 -1.12 10.65
C ILE A 130 5.55 -1.96 9.91
N LEU A 131 6.50 -1.31 9.22
CA LEU A 131 7.55 -2.00 8.47
C LEU A 131 8.47 -2.83 9.35
N GLU A 132 8.77 -2.40 10.57
CA GLU A 132 9.51 -3.19 11.56
C GLU A 132 8.76 -4.49 11.89
N LYS A 133 7.44 -4.39 12.18
CA LYS A 133 6.58 -5.56 12.39
C LYS A 133 6.54 -6.49 11.18
N LEU A 134 6.55 -5.95 9.95
CA LEU A 134 6.59 -6.77 8.72
C LEU A 134 7.96 -7.42 8.49
N ARG A 135 9.04 -6.68 8.73
CA ARG A 135 10.43 -7.14 8.59
C ARG A 135 10.71 -8.33 9.51
N ASP A 136 10.25 -8.25 10.75
CA ASP A 136 10.53 -9.24 11.79
C ASP A 136 9.78 -10.58 11.56
N LYS A 137 8.91 -10.66 10.55
CA LYS A 137 8.34 -11.92 10.05
C LYS A 137 9.32 -12.76 9.24
N TYR A 138 10.43 -12.16 8.79
CA TYR A 138 11.49 -12.85 8.06
C TYR A 138 12.71 -13.08 8.95
N PRO A 139 13.48 -14.16 8.74
CA PRO A 139 14.76 -14.35 9.44
C PRO A 139 15.73 -13.19 9.15
N ALA A 140 16.45 -12.71 10.16
CA ALA A 140 17.32 -11.54 10.07
C ALA A 140 18.42 -11.62 8.98
N ASN A 141 18.80 -12.83 8.57
CA ASN A 141 19.80 -13.07 7.53
C ASN A 141 19.19 -13.38 6.15
N SER A 142 17.88 -13.20 5.98
CA SER A 142 17.20 -13.46 4.71
C SER A 142 17.21 -12.23 3.80
N SER A 143 17.15 -12.48 2.49
CA SER A 143 16.98 -11.42 1.49
C SER A 143 15.70 -10.62 1.70
N TYR A 144 14.60 -11.28 2.11
CA TYR A 144 13.31 -10.62 2.35
C TYR A 144 13.33 -9.67 3.54
N TRP A 145 14.01 -10.06 4.63
CA TRP A 145 14.26 -9.16 5.76
C TRP A 145 15.00 -7.89 5.29
N MET A 146 16.06 -8.06 4.50
CA MET A 146 16.85 -6.97 3.96
C MET A 146 16.03 -6.06 3.03
N LEU A 147 15.16 -6.64 2.20
CA LEU A 147 14.26 -5.89 1.32
C LEU A 147 13.31 -4.98 2.09
N VAL A 148 12.72 -5.45 3.20
CA VAL A 148 11.87 -4.60 4.05
C VAL A 148 12.72 -3.56 4.79
N GLN A 149 13.90 -3.94 5.29
CA GLN A 149 14.82 -3.00 5.92
C GLN A 149 15.24 -1.85 4.98
N HIS A 150 15.39 -2.11 3.68
CA HIS A 150 15.65 -1.06 2.70
C HIS A 150 14.51 -0.04 2.58
N VAL A 151 13.25 -0.45 2.80
CA VAL A 151 12.13 0.50 2.85
C VAL A 151 12.22 1.40 4.07
N ILE A 152 12.52 0.82 5.23
CA ILE A 152 12.73 1.57 6.48
C ILE A 152 13.86 2.61 6.29
N ASN A 153 14.98 2.18 5.72
CA ASN A 153 16.10 3.08 5.43
C ASN A 153 15.71 4.17 4.41
N SER A 154 14.87 3.85 3.42
CA SER A 154 14.34 4.83 2.47
C SER A 154 13.47 5.88 3.17
N ILE A 155 12.65 5.47 4.15
CA ILE A 155 11.89 6.41 4.97
C ILE A 155 12.84 7.31 5.77
N ASP A 156 13.88 6.75 6.41
CA ASP A 156 14.84 7.54 7.18
C ASP A 156 15.56 8.59 6.35
N ILE A 157 15.97 8.24 5.13
CA ILE A 157 16.57 9.18 4.18
C ILE A 157 15.60 10.32 3.84
N ASN A 158 14.32 10.01 3.65
CA ASN A 158 13.33 11.03 3.29
C ASN A 158 12.89 11.88 4.49
N LEU A 159 12.86 11.32 5.69
CA LEU A 159 12.65 12.09 6.93
C LEU A 159 13.74 13.15 7.14
N GLN A 160 14.99 12.88 6.76
CA GLN A 160 16.07 13.86 6.84
C GLN A 160 15.91 15.04 5.87
N LYS A 161 15.13 14.88 4.78
CA LYS A 161 14.90 15.93 3.80
C LYS A 161 13.74 16.88 4.19
N ILE A 162 12.82 16.41 5.02
CA ILE A 162 11.59 17.11 5.40
C ILE A 162 11.89 18.08 6.55
#